data_AF-A0A952FA39-F1
#
_entry.id   AF-A0A952FA39-F1
#
_cell.length_a   1.000
_cell.length_b   1.000
_cell.length_c   1.000
_cell.angle_alpha   90.00
_cell.angle_beta   90.00
_cell.angle_gamma   90.00
#
_symmetry.space_group_name_H-M   'P 1'
#
loop_
_entity.id
_entity.type
_entity.pdbx_description
1 polymer ?
#
loop_
_entity_poly.entity_id
_entity_poly.type
_entity_poly.pdbx_seq_one_letter_code
_entity_poly.pdbx_strand_id
1 'polypeptide(L)' 'MKSDLEVKYADLRAQLQALQQAPIKDFARIDQLIDQLEKIQLAIKAEHGIKGNNPNE' A
#
# COMPACT_ATOMS: atom_id res chain seq x y z
N MET A 1 -3.87 2.42 19.24
CA MET A 1 -3.38 3.50 18.36
C MET A 1 -3.03 2.83 17.03
N LYS A 2 -3.51 3.33 15.89
CA LYS A 2 -3.07 2.81 14.58
C LYS A 2 -1.62 3.24 14.37
N SER A 3 -0.76 2.34 13.90
CA SER A 3 0.62 2.69 13.56
C SER A 3 0.64 3.71 12.41
N ASP A 4 1.65 4.58 12.36
CA ASP A 4 1.81 5.57 11.28
C ASP A 4 1.77 4.93 9.88
N LEU A 5 2.28 3.71 9.74
CA LEU A 5 2.22 2.94 8.50
C LEU A 5 0.78 2.54 8.10
N GLU A 6 -0.07 2.16 9.06
CA GLU A 6 -1.46 1.81 8.80
C GLU A 6 -2.28 3.03 8.37
N VAL A 7 -2.01 4.19 8.98
CA VAL A 7 -2.63 5.47 8.60
C VAL A 7 -2.22 5.84 7.18
N LYS A 8 -0.92 5.73 6.87
CA LYS A 8 -0.39 6.02 5.53
C LYS A 8 -0.92 5.05 4.47
N TYR A 9 -1.05 3.77 4.80
CA TYR A 9 -1.65 2.77 3.92
C TYR A 9 -3.13 3.11 3.59
N ALA A 10 -3.91 3.48 4.62
CA ALA A 10 -5.31 3.85 4.43
C ALA A 10 -5.45 5.10 3.55
N ASP A 11 -4.58 6.10 3.73
CA ASP A 11 -4.56 7.31 2.92
C ASP A 11 -4.24 7.03 1.45
N LEU A 12 -3.16 6.29 1.17
CA LEU A 12 -2.80 5.91 -0.20
C LEU A 12 -3.89 5.06 -0.88
N ARG A 13 -4.58 4.20 -0.12
CA ARG A 13 -5.68 3.40 -0.64
C ARG A 13 -6.88 4.28 -1.03
N ALA A 14 -7.19 5.29 -0.23
CA ALA A 14 -8.24 6.25 -0.55
C ALA A 14 -7.89 7.06 -1.81
N GLN A 15 -6.64 7.49 -1.96
CA GLN A 15 -6.17 8.17 -3.17
C GLN A 15 -6.27 7.27 -4.42
N LEU A 16 -5.88 6.00 -4.30
CA LEU A 16 -6.00 5.02 -5.39
C LEU A 16 -7.46 4.83 -5.81
N GLN A 17 -8.36 4.68 -4.82
CA GLN A 17 -9.79 4.53 -5.08
C GLN A 17 -10.37 5.75 -5.80
N ALA A 18 -9.99 6.97 -5.39
CA ALA A 18 -10.43 8.20 -6.05
C ALA A 18 -9.97 8.25 -7.52
N LEU A 19 -8.73 7.87 -7.81
CA LEU A 19 -8.22 7.84 -9.19
C LEU A 19 -8.86 6.74 -10.05
N GLN A 20 -9.22 5.61 -9.45
CA GLN A 20 -9.93 4.55 -10.18
C GLN A 20 -11.37 4.93 -10.52
N GLN A 21 -11.99 5.77 -9.69
CA GLN A 21 -13.33 6.32 -9.92
C GLN A 21 -13.34 7.57 -10.82
N ALA A 22 -12.16 8.14 -11.10
CA ALA A 22 -12.05 9.29 -11.99
C ALA A 22 -12.48 8.91 -13.43
N PRO A 23 -13.19 9.80 -14.14
CA PRO A 23 -13.64 9.56 -15.51
C PRO A 23 -12.46 9.43 -16.50
N ILE A 24 -11.34 10.08 -16.20
CA ILE A 24 -10.08 9.93 -16.91
C ILE A 24 -9.08 9.33 -15.93
N LYS A 25 -8.61 8.12 -16.25
CA LYS A 25 -7.68 7.39 -15.40
C LYS A 25 -6.26 7.89 -15.64
N ASP A 26 -5.62 8.35 -14.57
CA ASP A 26 -4.18 8.59 -14.54
C ASP A 26 -3.47 7.28 -14.19
N PHE A 27 -3.25 6.44 -15.20
CA PHE A 27 -2.65 5.11 -15.02
C PHE A 27 -1.25 5.19 -14.42
N ALA A 28 -0.44 6.17 -14.83
CA ALA A 28 0.91 6.35 -14.27
C ALA A 28 0.85 6.63 -12.76
N ARG A 29 -0.09 7.45 -12.32
CA ARG A 29 -0.28 7.73 -10.89
C ARG A 29 -0.85 6.52 -10.14
N ILE A 30 -1.75 5.77 -10.77
CA ILE A 30 -2.33 4.54 -10.21
C ILE A 30 -1.23 3.49 -9.97
N ASP A 31 -0.36 3.24 -10.95
CA ASP A 31 0.78 2.31 -10.81
C ASP A 31 1.70 2.74 -9.67
N GLN A 32 2.07 4.02 -9.59
CA GLN A 32 2.89 4.55 -8.49
C GLN A 32 2.25 4.33 -7.12
N LEU A 33 0.93 4.50 -7.00
CA LEU A 33 0.23 4.27 -5.73
C LEU A 33 0.18 2.80 -5.35
N ILE A 34 0.04 1.89 -6.33
CA ILE A 34 0.08 0.45 -6.10
C ILE A 34 1.46 0.04 -5.57
N ASP A 35 2.54 0.49 -6.22
CA ASP A 35 3.92 0.27 -5.76
C ASP A 35 4.16 0.77 -4.32
N GLN A 36 3.63 1.95 -3.99
CA GLN A 36 3.77 2.52 -2.65
C GLN A 36 2.95 1.75 -1.60
N LEU A 37 1.75 1.29 -1.95
CA LEU A 37 0.92 0.47 -1.09
C LEU A 37 1.59 -0.87 -0.78
N GLU A 38 2.20 -1.52 -1.78
CA GLU A 38 2.91 -2.78 -1.58
C GLU A 38 4.09 -2.62 -0.61
N LYS A 39 4.91 -1.57 -0.79
CA LYS A 39 6.04 -1.27 0.11
C LYS A 39 5.59 -1.04 1.55
N ILE A 40 4.50 -0.30 1.75
CA ILE A 40 3.96 -0.07 3.10
C ILE A 40 3.40 -1.37 3.67
N GLN A 41 2.70 -2.19 2.88
CA GLN A 41 2.18 -3.46 3.36
C GLN A 41 3.30 -4.41 3.79
N LEU A 42 4.42 -4.43 3.06
CA LEU A 42 5.63 -5.17 3.46
C LEU A 42 6.21 -4.63 4.77
N ALA A 43 6.28 -3.31 4.94
CA ALA A 43 6.77 -2.68 6.16
C ALA A 43 5.86 -2.96 7.37
N ILE A 44 4.54 -2.93 7.21
CA ILE A 44 3.57 -3.30 8.26
C ILE A 44 3.74 -4.77 8.66
N LYS A 45 3.89 -5.68 7.68
CA LYS A 45 4.14 -7.11 7.95
C LYS A 45 5.44 -7.31 8.74
N ALA A 46 6.49 -6.56 8.40
CA ALA A 46 7.76 -6.58 9.12
C ALA A 46 7.65 -6.03 10.55
N GLU A 47 6.92 -4.92 10.78
CA GLU A 47 6.66 -4.37 12.12
C GLU A 47 5.90 -5.35 13.02
N HIS A 48 4.95 -6.09 12.46
CA HIS A 48 4.15 -7.07 13.21
C HIS A 48 4.88 -8.40 13.48
N GLY A 49 6.19 -8.48 13.17
CA GLY A 49 6.99 -9.68 13.42
C GLY A 49 6.65 -10.85 12.50
N ILE A 50 5.84 -10.61 11.44
CA ILE A 50 5.67 -11.57 10.35
C ILE A 50 6.91 -11.42 9.47
N LYS A 51 8.06 -11.90 9.98
CA LYS A 51 9.16 -12.32 9.11
C LYS A 51 8.54 -13.20 8.05
N GLY A 52 8.73 -12.86 6.78
CA GLY A 52 8.24 -13.66 5.69
C GLY A 52 8.62 -15.12 5.95
N ASN A 53 7.63 -15.97 6.20
CA ASN A 53 7.77 -17.39 5.96
C ASN A 53 7.83 -17.54 4.44
N ASN A 54 8.98 -17.21 3.85
CA ASN A 54 9.44 -17.89 2.66
C ASN A 54 10.26 -19.08 3.15
N PRO A 55 9.68 -20.28 3.32
CA PRO A 55 10.47 -21.51 3.44
C PRO A 55 11.06 -21.96 2.08
N ASN A 56 11.17 -21.06 1.10
CA ASN A 56 11.57 -21.35 -0.29
C ASN A 56 12.68 -20.41 -0.84
N GLU A 57 13.39 -19.68 0.02
CA GLU A 57 14.68 -19.03 -0.32
C GLU A 57 15.86 -19.85 0.20
#